data_AF-A1A554-F1
#
_entry.id   AF-A1A554-F1
#
_cell.length_a   1.000
_cell.length_b   1.000
_cell.length_c   1.000
_cell.angle_alpha   90.00
_cell.angle_beta   90.00
_cell.angle_gamma   90.00
#
_symmetry.space_group_name_H-M   'P 1'
#
loop_
_entity.id
_entity.type
_entity.pdbx_description
1 polymer ?
#
loop_
_entity_poly.entity_id
_entity_poly.type
_entity_poly.pdbx_seq_one_letter_code
_entity_poly.pdbx_strand_id
1 'polypeptide(L)'
;MICLLGPSYREMYLAEQVTNNLKELTQQVTPGDVVSIHGVRKAMGISVPSPIVGNSFVDLTGGRCPVSVGETFVNKREMDPFP
;
A
#
# COMPACT_ATOMS: atom_id res chain seq x y z
N MET A 1 15.95 -9.70 -11.99
CA MET A 1 15.49 -9.25 -13.31
C MET A 1 14.35 -8.26 -13.10
N ILE A 2 14.47 -7.03 -13.60
CA ILE A 2 13.34 -6.11 -13.68
C ILE A 2 12.67 -6.38 -15.04
N CYS A 3 11.37 -6.67 -15.06
CA CYS A 3 10.65 -6.85 -16.30
C CYS A 3 10.59 -5.48 -17.01
N LEU A 4 11.43 -5.29 -18.03
CA LEU A 4 11.46 -4.09 -18.89
C LEU A 4 10.32 -4.07 -19.92
N LEU A 5 9.55 -5.15 -20.03
CA LEU A 5 8.35 -5.19 -20.85
C LEU A 5 7.24 -4.47 -20.10
N GLY A 6 6.66 -3.43 -20.72
CA GLY A 6 5.51 -2.72 -20.17
C GLY A 6 4.30 -3.66 -19.98
N PRO A 7 3.28 -3.20 -19.24
CA PRO A 7 2.08 -3.98 -18.99
C PRO A 7 1.39 -4.38 -20.29
N SER A 8 0.80 -5.57 -20.31
CA SER A 8 0.01 -6.06 -21.44
C SER A 8 -1.26 -5.22 -21.64
N TYR A 9 -1.80 -5.19 -22.86
CA TYR A 9 -3.08 -4.54 -23.17
C TYR A 9 -4.21 -5.01 -22.24
N ARG A 10 -4.23 -6.31 -21.90
CA ARG A 10 -5.21 -6.86 -20.96
C ARG A 10 -5.04 -6.30 -19.55
N GLU A 11 -3.81 -6.19 -19.07
CA GLU A 11 -3.51 -5.64 -17.75
C GLU A 11 -3.86 -4.15 -17.68
N MET A 12 -3.56 -3.41 -18.75
CA MET A 12 -3.92 -2.00 -18.88
C MET A 12 -5.45 -1.80 -18.88
N TYR A 13 -6.18 -2.60 -19.68
CA TYR A 13 -7.64 -2.54 -19.73
C TYR A 13 -8.29 -2.84 -18.38
N LEU A 14 -7.77 -3.86 -17.66
CA LEU A 14 -8.25 -4.18 -16.32
C LEU A 14 -7.96 -3.06 -15.32
N ALA A 15 -6.76 -2.47 -15.38
CA ALA A 15 -6.40 -1.34 -14.53
C ALA A 15 -7.32 -0.13 -14.79
N GLU A 16 -7.64 0.15 -16.05
CA GLU A 16 -8.56 1.22 -16.43
C GLU A 16 -9.98 0.96 -15.92
N GLN A 17 -10.50 -0.26 -16.10
CA GLN A 17 -11.81 -0.68 -15.57
C GLN A 17 -11.89 -0.50 -14.06
N VAL A 18 -10.91 -1.04 -13.32
CA VAL A 18 -10.87 -0.93 -11.85
C VAL A 18 -10.75 0.52 -11.40
N THR A 19 -9.94 1.33 -12.09
CA THR A 19 -9.76 2.75 -11.77
C THR A 19 -11.03 3.55 -12.00
N ASN A 20 -11.75 3.31 -13.10
CA ASN A 20 -13.02 3.98 -13.39
C ASN A 20 -14.10 3.62 -12.36
N ASN A 21 -14.21 2.33 -12.00
CA ASN A 21 -15.13 1.88 -10.97
C ASN A 21 -14.82 2.55 -9.62
N LEU A 22 -13.55 2.58 -9.22
CA LEU A 22 -13.15 3.22 -7.97
C LEU A 22 -13.47 4.71 -8.00
N LYS A 23 -13.15 5.42 -9.09
CA LYS A 23 -13.44 6.84 -9.26
C LYS A 23 -14.92 7.16 -9.06
N GLU A 24 -15.82 6.35 -9.64
CA GLU A 24 -17.26 6.54 -9.50
C GLU A 24 -17.71 6.31 -8.05
N LEU A 25 -17.24 5.22 -7.44
CA LEU A 25 -17.57 4.87 -6.05
C LEU A 25 -17.03 5.88 -5.03
N THR A 26 -15.90 6.51 -5.32
CA THR A 26 -15.20 7.39 -4.37
C THR A 26 -15.28 8.88 -4.74
N GLN A 27 -16.20 9.26 -5.64
CA GLN A 27 -16.24 10.64 -6.16
C GLN A 27 -16.60 11.70 -5.11
N GLN A 28 -17.39 11.32 -4.09
CA GLN A 28 -17.95 12.23 -3.09
C GLN A 28 -17.33 12.04 -1.69
N VAL A 29 -16.32 11.19 -1.57
CA VAL A 29 -15.63 10.91 -0.31
C VAL A 29 -14.22 11.47 -0.36
N THR A 30 -13.66 11.79 0.79
CA THR A 30 -12.27 12.24 0.83
C THR A 30 -11.36 11.03 0.63
N PRO A 31 -10.16 11.20 0.03
CA PRO A 31 -9.22 10.08 -0.12
C PRO A 31 -8.88 9.39 1.21
N GLY A 32 -8.92 10.14 2.32
CA GLY A 32 -8.70 9.62 3.67
C GLY A 32 -9.80 8.68 4.18
N ASP A 33 -11.02 8.77 3.63
CA ASP A 33 -12.13 7.87 3.98
C ASP A 33 -11.99 6.50 3.30
N VAL A 34 -11.28 6.44 2.17
CA VAL A 34 -11.09 5.23 1.37
C VAL A 34 -9.78 4.53 1.72
N VAL A 35 -8.72 5.30 1.97
CA VAL A 35 -7.38 4.75 2.21
C VAL A 35 -6.68 5.47 3.36
N SER A 36 -6.03 4.70 4.23
CA SER A 36 -5.24 5.25 5.32
C SER A 36 -3.87 5.74 4.81
N ILE A 37 -3.24 6.64 5.56
CA ILE A 37 -1.85 7.07 5.31
C ILE A 37 -0.89 5.86 5.23
N HIS A 38 -1.15 4.82 6.03
CA HIS A 38 -0.38 3.58 5.95
C HIS A 38 -0.57 2.87 4.59
N GLY A 39 -1.82 2.78 4.10
CA GLY A 39 -2.11 2.21 2.78
C GLY A 39 -1.43 2.96 1.63
N VAL A 40 -1.41 4.30 1.66
CA VAL A 40 -0.69 5.12 0.69
C VAL A 40 0.82 4.80 0.70
N ARG A 41 1.43 4.75 1.89
CA ARG A 41 2.86 4.43 2.03
C ARG A 41 3.19 3.02 1.56
N LYS A 42 2.36 2.03 1.91
CA LYS A 42 2.49 0.64 1.46
C LYS A 42 2.42 0.56 -0.07
N ALA A 43 1.46 1.25 -0.70
CA ALA A 43 1.33 1.29 -2.16
C ALA A 43 2.52 1.96 -2.87
N MET A 44 3.12 2.99 -2.26
CA MET A 44 4.32 3.66 -2.79
C MET A 44 5.63 2.90 -2.50
N GLY A 45 5.58 1.74 -1.84
CA GLY A 45 6.79 1.02 -1.42
C GLY A 45 7.59 1.74 -0.33
N ILE A 46 6.96 2.68 0.39
CA ILE A 46 7.58 3.40 1.49
C ILE A 46 7.41 2.59 2.77
N SER A 47 8.51 1.99 3.24
CA SER A 47 8.61 1.41 4.57
C SER A 47 8.97 2.49 5.57
N VAL A 48 8.03 2.85 6.46
CA VAL A 48 8.36 3.72 7.60
C VAL A 48 8.89 2.82 8.72
N PRO A 49 10.14 3.01 9.17
CA PRO A 49 10.63 2.29 10.34
C PRO A 49 9.71 2.64 11.51
N SER A 50 9.15 1.61 12.16
CA SER A 50 8.31 1.81 13.34
C SER A 50 9.11 2.61 14.36
N PRO A 51 8.60 3.75 14.88
CA PRO A 51 9.28 4.43 15.96
C PRO A 51 9.34 3.44 17.12
N ILE A 52 10.55 2.98 17.45
CA ILE A 52 10.80 2.37 18.73
C ILE A 52 10.25 3.36 19.75
N VAL A 53 9.35 2.89 20.63
CA VAL A 53 8.75 3.73 21.68
C VAL A 53 9.90 4.31 22.49
N GLY A 54 10.27 5.54 22.17
CA GLY A 54 11.59 6.09 22.50
C GLY A 54 11.73 7.53 22.03
N ASN A 55 10.87 8.38 22.59
CA ASN A 55 11.01 9.82 22.73
C ASN A 55 10.93 10.70 21.46
N SER A 56 10.00 11.67 21.54
CA SER A 56 9.76 12.80 20.63
C SER A 56 9.04 12.52 19.31
N PHE A 57 7.77 12.13 19.40
CA PHE A 57 6.81 12.48 18.34
C PHE A 57 5.64 13.21 18.99
N VAL A 58 5.50 14.50 18.69
CA VAL A 58 4.31 15.28 19.05
C VAL A 58 3.17 14.84 18.14
N ASP A 59 2.26 14.06 18.71
CA ASP A 59 0.99 13.66 18.10
C ASP A 59 -0.02 14.82 18.22
N LEU A 60 -0.50 15.32 17.07
CA LEU A 60 -1.55 16.33 16.97
C LEU A 60 -2.81 15.79 16.26
N THR A 61 -2.98 14.47 16.15
CA THR A 61 -4.20 13.90 15.54
C THR A 61 -4.67 12.71 16.36
N GLY A 62 -5.34 13.04 17.47
CA GLY A 62 -6.07 12.09 18.28
C GLY A 62 -7.17 11.39 17.48
N GLY A 63 -6.87 10.18 17.02
CA GLY A 63 -7.79 9.28 16.34
C GLY A 63 -7.15 7.89 16.19
N ARG A 64 -6.92 7.20 17.30
CA ARG A 64 -6.33 5.86 17.32
C ARG A 64 -7.24 4.86 16.59
N CYS A 65 -6.74 4.25 15.52
CA CYS A 65 -7.07 2.86 15.20
C CYS A 65 -5.97 1.97 15.81
N PRO A 66 -6.30 0.95 16.62
CA PRO A 66 -5.27 0.07 17.18
C PRO A 66 -4.51 -0.61 16.04
N VAL A 67 -3.20 -0.49 16.08
CA VAL A 67 -2.27 -1.17 15.16
C VAL A 67 -2.57 -2.66 15.22
N SER A 68 -3.15 -3.20 14.15
CA SER A 68 -3.30 -4.63 13.97
C SER A 68 -1.89 -5.23 13.93
N VAL A 69 -1.51 -5.86 15.04
CA VAL A 69 -0.34 -6.72 15.12
C VAL A 69 -0.55 -7.86 14.13
N GLY A 70 0.13 -7.80 13.00
CA GLY A 70 0.05 -8.85 11.98
C GLY A 70 0.40 -8.32 10.61
N GLU A 71 1.68 -8.29 10.29
CA GLU A 71 2.19 -8.79 9.01
C GLU A 71 3.73 -8.74 9.03
N THR A 72 4.27 -9.80 9.62
CA THR A 72 5.63 -10.27 9.42
C THR A 72 5.81 -10.62 7.94
N PHE A 73 6.13 -9.66 7.06
CA PHE A 73 6.73 -9.99 5.75
C PHE A 73 8.19 -10.39 5.96
N VAL A 74 8.36 -11.57 6.54
CA VAL A 74 9.64 -12.27 6.66
C VAL A 74 9.97 -12.93 5.32
N ASN A 75 11.21 -12.69 4.89
CA ASN A 75 11.97 -13.38 3.84
C ASN A 75 11.49 -13.28 2.39
N LYS A 76 12.07 -12.30 1.70
CA LYS A 76 12.57 -12.49 0.33
C LYS A 76 13.87 -13.31 0.40
N ARG A 77 13.78 -14.62 0.61
CA ARG A 77 14.87 -15.58 0.37
C ARG A 77 14.27 -16.94 0.01
N GLU A 78 14.20 -17.25 -1.27
CA GLU A 78 14.80 -18.44 -1.89
C GLU A 78 14.46 -18.38 -3.39
N MET A 79 15.49 -18.43 -4.22
CA MET A 79 15.40 -18.68 -5.65
C MET A 79 15.40 -20.19 -5.81
N ASP A 80 14.28 -20.77 -6.22
CA ASP A 80 14.29 -22.11 -6.83
C ASP A 80 14.07 -21.93 -8.33
N PRO A 81 15.00 -22.37 -9.20
CA PRO A 81 14.78 -22.35 -10.63
C PRO A 81 13.73 -23.42 -10.99
N PHE A 82 12.80 -23.04 -11.87
CA PHE A 82 11.89 -23.94 -12.59
C PHE A 82 12.70 -25.06 -13.31
N PRO A 83 12.05 -26.21 -13.60
CA PRO A 83 12.58 -27.57 -13.38
C PRO A 83 13.86 -27.93 -14.14
#